data_AF-A0A5C9B3Z7-F1
#
_entry.id   AF-A0A5C9B3Z7-F1
#
_cell.length_a   1.000
_cell.length_b   1.000
_cell.length_c   1.000
_cell.angle_alpha   90.00
_cell.angle_beta   90.00
_cell.angle_gamma   90.00
#
_symmetry.space_group_name_H-M   'P 1'
#
loop_
_entity.id
_entity.type
_entity.pdbx_description
1 polymer ?
#
loop_
_entity_poly.entity_id
_entity_poly.type
_entity_poly.pdbx_seq_one_letter_code
_entity_poly.pdbx_strand_id
1 'polypeptide(L)'
;GDLFASEVVAFIERHTKIDKPFFLYYALTVPHANNERSRALKDGQEVPGYGPYADLDWTPQNKGQAAMITRMDRQIGELFALLKRLNLDEKTIVFFSSDNGPHKEGGNDPEFFDANGPFSGLKRSLTDGGIRVPFIARWPGRIKAGAISNHVGYFGDILPTLTELAGTKPTAKHDGISFVPTLLGRDADQRRHEFLYWEFYEGGVSQAVLIDGRWKAIRHKKPSNPIELFDQHNDVAEKQNVAASHPELVAKAADVMKSAHVDNAHWKLP
;
A
#
# COMPACT_ATOMS: atom_id res chain seq x y z
N GLY A 1 14.84 11.59 -3.90
CA GLY A 1 14.56 10.77 -5.09
C GLY A 1 15.85 10.36 -5.79
N ASP A 2 16.52 11.32 -6.42
CA ASP A 2 17.62 11.06 -7.37
C ASP A 2 18.80 10.29 -6.76
N LEU A 3 19.21 10.63 -5.54
CA LEU A 3 20.25 9.90 -4.81
C LEU A 3 19.90 8.41 -4.60
N PHE A 4 18.64 8.10 -4.27
CA PHE A 4 18.21 6.72 -4.12
C PHE A 4 18.21 5.99 -5.47
N ALA A 5 17.77 6.64 -6.54
CA ALA A 5 17.80 6.05 -7.88
C ALA A 5 19.22 5.72 -8.32
N SER A 6 20.17 6.63 -8.13
CA SER A 6 21.59 6.40 -8.44
C SER A 6 22.17 5.25 -7.61
N GLU A 7 21.84 5.15 -6.32
CA GLU A 7 22.33 4.05 -5.49
C GLU A 7 21.70 2.71 -5.86
N VAL A 8 20.42 2.68 -6.27
CA VAL A 8 19.77 1.47 -6.80
C VAL A 8 20.49 0.94 -8.04
N VAL A 9 20.84 1.83 -8.97
CA VAL A 9 21.64 1.46 -10.16
C VAL A 9 22.97 0.87 -9.73
N ALA A 10 23.71 1.57 -8.88
CA ALA A 10 25.02 1.13 -8.42
C ALA A 10 24.95 -0.20 -7.64
N PHE A 11 23.91 -0.40 -6.83
CA PHE A 11 23.67 -1.65 -6.11
C PHE A 11 23.51 -2.83 -7.07
N ILE A 12 22.64 -2.71 -8.08
CA ILE A 12 22.39 -3.79 -9.05
C ILE A 12 23.65 -4.09 -9.86
N GLU A 13 24.37 -3.06 -10.32
CA GLU A 13 25.62 -3.24 -11.08
C GLU A 13 26.76 -3.87 -10.26
N ARG A 14 26.79 -3.65 -8.94
CA ARG A 14 27.72 -4.38 -8.05
C ARG A 14 27.32 -5.84 -7.91
N HIS A 15 26.02 -6.14 -7.82
CA HIS A 15 25.51 -7.50 -7.63
C HIS A 15 25.65 -8.37 -8.87
N THR A 16 25.73 -7.82 -10.09
CA THR A 16 26.02 -8.63 -11.29
C THR A 16 27.40 -9.29 -11.27
N LYS A 17 28.29 -8.84 -10.38
CA LYS A 17 29.64 -9.41 -10.18
C LYS A 17 29.67 -10.52 -9.14
N ILE A 18 28.52 -10.82 -8.51
CA ILE A 18 28.37 -11.79 -7.44
C ILE A 18 27.44 -12.90 -7.95
N ASP A 19 27.88 -14.15 -7.86
CA ASP A 19 27.05 -15.31 -8.25
C ASP A 19 26.03 -15.66 -7.16
N LYS A 20 25.14 -14.70 -6.83
CA LYS A 20 24.05 -14.83 -5.87
C LYS A 20 22.86 -13.96 -6.28
N PRO A 21 21.61 -14.36 -5.98
CA PRO A 21 20.45 -13.49 -6.15
C PRO A 21 20.54 -12.30 -5.18
N PHE A 22 19.86 -11.20 -5.51
CA PHE A 22 19.75 -10.03 -4.66
C PHE A 22 18.30 -9.79 -4.22
N PHE A 23 18.16 -9.07 -3.10
CA PHE A 23 16.92 -8.45 -2.67
C PHE A 23 17.15 -6.95 -2.53
N LEU A 24 16.23 -6.16 -3.07
CA LEU A 24 16.27 -4.70 -3.00
C LEU A 24 14.94 -4.18 -2.49
N TYR A 25 14.96 -3.50 -1.34
CA TYR A 25 13.84 -2.70 -0.86
C TYR A 25 14.07 -1.23 -1.23
N TYR A 26 13.41 -0.78 -2.30
CA TYR A 26 13.53 0.58 -2.80
C TYR A 26 12.43 1.48 -2.22
N ALA A 27 12.67 1.99 -1.01
CA ALA A 27 11.72 2.86 -0.29
C ALA A 27 11.83 4.32 -0.76
N LEU A 28 11.11 4.67 -1.81
CA LEU A 28 10.99 6.06 -2.27
C LEU A 28 10.26 6.92 -1.23
N THR A 29 10.72 8.16 -1.06
CA THR A 29 10.06 9.15 -0.19
C THR A 29 9.02 9.99 -0.93
N VAL A 30 9.03 9.98 -2.26
CA VAL A 30 8.01 10.65 -3.07
C VAL A 30 6.76 9.76 -3.17
N PRO A 31 5.54 10.32 -3.18
CA PRO A 31 5.24 11.75 -3.26
C PRO A 31 4.94 12.39 -1.88
N HIS A 32 5.54 11.90 -0.79
CA HIS A 32 5.32 12.48 0.53
C HIS A 32 5.76 13.96 0.57
N ALA A 33 4.93 14.83 1.16
CA ALA A 33 5.27 16.23 1.33
C ALA A 33 6.43 16.45 2.32
N ASN A 34 7.29 17.44 2.04
CA ASN A 34 8.26 17.92 3.02
C ASN A 34 7.54 18.78 4.08
N ASN A 35 7.27 18.19 5.24
CA ASN A 35 6.56 18.86 6.33
C ASN A 35 7.32 20.08 6.89
N GLU A 36 8.66 20.05 6.94
CA GLU A 36 9.46 21.18 7.39
C GLU A 36 9.32 22.37 6.44
N ARG A 37 9.49 22.11 5.13
CA ARG A 37 9.31 23.11 4.08
C ARG A 37 7.88 23.63 4.05
N SER A 38 6.89 22.76 4.23
CA SER A 38 5.48 23.16 4.33
C SER A 38 5.25 24.12 5.50
N ARG A 39 5.91 23.91 6.65
CA ARG A 39 5.77 24.82 7.80
C ARG A 39 6.41 26.17 7.54
N ALA A 40 7.63 26.18 6.99
CA ALA A 40 8.42 27.38 6.76
C ALA A 40 7.94 28.22 5.56
N LEU A 41 7.58 27.57 4.46
CA LEU A 41 7.34 28.20 3.15
C LEU A 41 5.91 28.04 2.63
N LYS A 42 5.04 27.32 3.36
CA LYS A 42 3.66 26.97 2.92
C LYS A 42 3.61 26.19 1.60
N ASP A 43 4.71 25.53 1.26
CA ASP A 43 4.83 24.64 0.12
C ASP A 43 5.66 23.42 0.53
N GLY A 44 4.99 22.27 0.68
CA GLY A 44 5.65 21.01 1.01
C GLY A 44 6.13 20.24 -0.22
N GLN A 45 5.80 20.68 -1.43
CA GLN A 45 6.02 19.91 -2.65
C GLN A 45 7.41 20.18 -3.22
N GLU A 46 8.41 19.51 -2.66
CA GLU A 46 9.81 19.74 -2.98
C GLU A 46 10.20 19.08 -4.31
N VAL A 47 10.18 19.88 -5.38
CA VAL A 47 10.63 19.49 -6.71
C VAL A 47 11.56 20.54 -7.30
N PRO A 48 12.56 20.14 -8.12
CA PRO A 48 13.46 21.10 -8.79
C PRO A 48 12.75 21.90 -9.89
N GLY A 49 11.56 21.47 -10.31
CA GLY A 49 10.71 22.15 -11.29
C GLY A 49 9.45 21.34 -11.58
N TYR A 50 8.43 22.00 -12.14
CA TYR A 50 7.15 21.38 -12.45
C TYR A 50 7.13 20.57 -13.75
N GLY A 51 8.21 20.64 -14.55
CA GLY A 51 8.32 19.88 -15.80
C GLY A 51 7.13 20.15 -16.74
N PRO A 52 6.42 19.12 -17.22
CA PRO A 52 5.30 19.28 -18.14
C PRO A 52 4.09 20.02 -17.54
N TYR A 53 4.06 20.21 -16.21
CA TYR A 53 2.96 20.87 -15.52
C TYR A 53 3.18 22.37 -15.29
N ALA A 54 4.33 22.92 -15.72
CA ALA A 54 4.72 24.30 -15.43
C ALA A 54 3.67 25.34 -15.89
N ASP A 55 3.14 25.15 -17.09
CA ASP A 55 2.23 26.10 -17.75
C ASP A 55 0.75 25.79 -17.53
N LEU A 56 0.41 24.76 -16.74
CA LEU A 56 -0.98 24.41 -16.46
C LEU A 56 -1.61 25.39 -15.45
N ASP A 57 -2.91 25.61 -15.54
CA ASP A 57 -3.64 26.45 -14.58
C ASP A 57 -4.01 25.66 -13.31
N TRP A 58 -2.98 25.16 -12.62
CA TRP A 58 -3.07 24.39 -11.37
C TRP A 58 -2.37 25.14 -10.24
N THR A 59 -2.76 24.85 -9.00
CA THR A 59 -2.02 25.35 -7.84
C THR A 59 -0.56 24.86 -7.88
N PRO A 60 0.41 25.64 -7.37
CA PRO A 60 1.80 25.19 -7.25
C PRO A 60 1.95 23.82 -6.57
N GLN A 61 1.11 23.55 -5.57
CA GLN A 61 1.12 22.29 -4.82
C GLN A 61 0.63 21.11 -5.68
N ASN A 62 -0.41 21.28 -6.49
CA ASN A 62 -0.87 20.22 -7.38
C ASN A 62 0.16 19.95 -8.50
N LYS A 63 0.80 21.00 -9.04
CA LYS A 63 1.93 20.84 -9.98
C LYS A 63 3.09 20.09 -9.35
N GLY A 64 3.45 20.44 -8.11
CA GLY A 64 4.53 19.81 -7.36
C GLY A 64 4.26 18.33 -7.10
N GLN A 65 3.05 17.98 -6.66
CA GLN A 65 2.62 16.59 -6.46
C GLN A 65 2.72 15.77 -7.75
N ALA A 66 2.15 16.28 -8.86
CA ALA A 66 2.22 15.62 -10.15
C ALA A 66 3.66 15.47 -10.65
N ALA A 67 4.51 16.49 -10.45
CA ALA A 67 5.92 16.43 -10.78
C ALA A 67 6.68 15.37 -9.96
N MET A 68 6.38 15.19 -8.66
CA MET A 68 6.98 14.11 -7.86
C MET A 68 6.60 12.73 -8.38
N ILE A 69 5.33 12.51 -8.73
CA ILE A 69 4.84 11.23 -9.28
C ILE A 69 5.52 10.93 -10.62
N THR A 70 5.59 11.91 -11.53
CA THR A 70 6.26 11.75 -12.84
C THR A 70 7.75 11.47 -12.69
N ARG A 71 8.41 12.05 -11.68
CA ARG A 71 9.81 11.74 -11.39
C ARG A 71 9.99 10.32 -10.87
N MET A 72 9.10 9.86 -9.99
CA MET A 72 9.07 8.47 -9.53
C MET A 72 8.89 7.49 -10.69
N ASP A 73 7.91 7.75 -11.56
CA ASP A 73 7.64 6.90 -12.73
C ASP A 73 8.86 6.81 -13.66
N ARG A 74 9.52 7.94 -13.95
CA ARG A 74 10.76 7.95 -14.72
C ARG A 74 11.87 7.10 -14.07
N GLN A 75 12.06 7.20 -12.75
CA GLN A 75 13.07 6.42 -12.02
C GLN A 75 12.77 4.91 -12.05
N ILE A 76 11.50 4.53 -12.00
CA ILE A 76 11.07 3.14 -12.18
C ILE A 76 11.34 2.68 -13.62
N GLY A 77 11.10 3.54 -14.62
CA GLY A 77 11.46 3.29 -16.02
C GLY A 77 12.96 3.05 -16.21
N GLU A 78 13.80 3.87 -15.56
CA GLU A 78 15.26 3.70 -15.55
C GLU A 78 15.69 2.37 -14.92
N LEU A 79 15.05 1.95 -13.83
CA LEU A 79 15.26 0.62 -13.23
C LEU A 79 14.95 -0.50 -14.23
N PHE A 80 13.81 -0.45 -14.93
CA PHE A 80 13.48 -1.48 -15.92
C PHE A 80 14.43 -1.47 -17.12
N ALA A 81 14.86 -0.29 -17.58
CA ALA A 81 15.87 -0.18 -18.62
C ALA A 81 17.21 -0.80 -18.19
N LEU A 82 17.62 -0.58 -16.94
CA LEU A 82 18.80 -1.20 -16.34
C LEU A 82 18.69 -2.73 -16.30
N LEU A 83 17.57 -3.26 -15.78
CA LEU A 83 17.36 -4.71 -15.69
C LEU A 83 17.42 -5.39 -17.07
N LYS A 84 16.86 -4.75 -18.11
CA LYS A 84 16.99 -5.23 -19.50
C LYS A 84 18.44 -5.17 -19.99
N ARG A 85 19.12 -4.04 -19.82
CA ARG A 85 20.53 -3.86 -20.23
C ARG A 85 21.46 -4.90 -19.62
N LEU A 86 21.18 -5.33 -18.38
CA LEU A 86 21.95 -6.32 -17.65
C LEU A 86 21.47 -7.77 -17.84
N ASN A 87 20.48 -8.01 -18.72
CA ASN A 87 19.86 -9.33 -18.92
C ASN A 87 19.29 -9.97 -17.63
N LEU A 88 18.76 -9.12 -16.74
CA LEU A 88 18.14 -9.51 -15.46
C LEU A 88 16.61 -9.42 -15.49
N ASP A 89 16.01 -8.88 -16.55
CA ASP A 89 14.56 -8.56 -16.60
C ASP A 89 13.68 -9.80 -16.37
N GLU A 90 13.98 -10.93 -17.02
CA GLU A 90 13.22 -12.19 -16.83
C GLU A 90 13.57 -12.94 -15.53
N LYS A 91 14.67 -12.55 -14.87
CA LYS A 91 15.19 -13.18 -13.64
C LYS A 91 14.81 -12.41 -12.38
N THR A 92 14.19 -11.23 -12.54
CA THR A 92 13.84 -10.34 -11.44
C THR A 92 12.33 -10.18 -11.40
N ILE A 93 11.72 -10.52 -10.28
CA ILE A 93 10.36 -10.08 -9.96
C ILE A 93 10.41 -8.69 -9.32
N VAL A 94 9.57 -7.79 -9.79
CA VAL A 94 9.43 -6.43 -9.23
C VAL A 94 8.02 -6.27 -8.69
N PHE A 95 7.93 -5.86 -7.42
CA PHE A 95 6.68 -5.43 -6.78
C PHE A 95 6.70 -3.91 -6.63
N PHE A 96 5.59 -3.25 -6.95
CA PHE A 96 5.37 -1.82 -6.71
C PHE A 96 4.12 -1.65 -5.86
N SER A 97 4.20 -0.83 -4.83
CA SER A 97 3.07 -0.49 -3.98
C SER A 97 3.27 0.86 -3.28
N SER A 98 2.24 1.29 -2.54
CA SER A 98 2.30 2.44 -1.62
C SER A 98 2.26 1.93 -0.17
N ASP A 99 2.78 2.72 0.77
CA ASP A 99 2.77 2.37 2.20
C ASP A 99 1.42 2.71 2.88
N ASN A 100 0.70 3.70 2.35
CA ASN A 100 -0.66 4.08 2.74
C ASN A 100 -1.39 4.81 1.59
N GLY A 101 -2.64 5.17 1.83
CA GLY A 101 -3.45 6.01 0.94
C GLY A 101 -2.95 7.45 0.83
N PRO A 102 -3.52 8.25 -0.09
CA PRO A 102 -3.06 9.61 -0.36
C PRO A 102 -3.23 10.57 0.82
N HIS A 103 -2.45 11.65 0.84
CA HIS A 103 -2.46 12.66 1.90
C HIS A 103 -2.91 14.05 1.41
N LYS A 104 -3.27 14.92 2.36
CA LYS A 104 -3.47 16.39 2.18
C LYS A 104 -2.26 17.22 2.64
N GLU A 105 -1.16 16.57 3.03
CA GLU A 105 0.05 17.22 3.56
C GLU A 105 0.75 18.08 2.49
N GLY A 106 1.40 19.17 2.89
CA GLY A 106 2.09 20.06 1.96
C GLY A 106 1.20 20.94 1.09
N GLY A 107 -0.12 20.95 1.35
CA GLY A 107 -1.10 21.78 0.66
C GLY A 107 -1.56 21.22 -0.69
N ASN A 108 -1.27 19.96 -1.01
CA ASN A 108 -1.86 19.30 -2.16
C ASN A 108 -3.36 19.06 -1.93
N ASP A 109 -4.12 19.07 -3.01
CA ASP A 109 -5.52 18.67 -3.00
C ASP A 109 -5.65 17.25 -3.59
N PRO A 110 -5.91 16.22 -2.78
CA PRO A 110 -6.12 14.86 -3.28
C PRO A 110 -7.44 14.71 -4.06
N GLU A 111 -8.43 15.58 -3.85
CA GLU A 111 -9.71 15.53 -4.59
C GLU A 111 -9.51 15.99 -6.03
N PHE A 112 -8.60 16.95 -6.26
CA PHE A 112 -8.26 17.45 -7.59
C PHE A 112 -7.81 16.33 -8.57
N PHE A 113 -7.10 15.32 -8.07
CA PHE A 113 -6.63 14.18 -8.86
C PHE A 113 -7.41 12.89 -8.63
N ASP A 114 -8.51 12.93 -7.87
CA ASP A 114 -9.24 11.74 -7.45
C ASP A 114 -8.30 10.66 -6.86
N ALA A 115 -7.41 11.09 -5.95
CA ALA A 115 -6.20 10.33 -5.59
C ALA A 115 -6.47 8.97 -4.92
N ASN A 116 -7.62 8.82 -4.26
CA ASN A 116 -8.13 7.59 -3.65
C ASN A 116 -9.26 6.97 -4.47
N GLY A 117 -9.56 7.50 -5.66
CA GLY A 117 -10.59 6.99 -6.56
C GLY A 117 -11.96 6.85 -5.86
N PRO A 118 -12.68 5.73 -6.09
CA PRO A 118 -14.01 5.54 -5.53
C PRO A 118 -14.00 5.25 -4.01
N PHE A 119 -12.84 5.07 -3.38
CA PHE A 119 -12.73 4.68 -1.97
C PHE A 119 -12.85 5.89 -1.05
N SER A 120 -13.23 5.68 0.22
CA SER A 120 -13.40 6.78 1.18
C SER A 120 -12.18 7.00 2.08
N GLY A 121 -11.96 8.24 2.50
CA GLY A 121 -10.89 8.61 3.42
C GLY A 121 -9.50 8.66 2.78
N LEU A 122 -8.51 8.98 3.61
CA LEU A 122 -7.15 9.32 3.21
C LEU A 122 -6.16 8.73 4.22
N LYS A 123 -4.85 8.96 4.04
CA LYS A 123 -3.78 8.63 5.01
C LYS A 123 -4.26 8.86 6.46
N ARG A 124 -4.03 7.86 7.33
CA ARG A 124 -4.48 7.75 8.74
C ARG A 124 -5.96 7.35 8.95
N SER A 125 -6.73 7.17 7.88
CA SER A 125 -8.07 6.57 7.95
C SER A 125 -7.95 5.04 7.85
N LEU A 126 -8.87 4.31 8.50
CA LEU A 126 -8.97 2.85 8.37
C LEU A 126 -10.01 2.40 7.32
N THR A 127 -10.60 3.37 6.63
CA THR A 127 -11.40 3.20 5.41
C THR A 127 -10.50 2.86 4.23
N ASP A 128 -11.06 2.30 3.16
CA ASP A 128 -10.27 1.79 2.03
C ASP A 128 -9.39 2.87 1.37
N GLY A 129 -9.82 4.13 1.30
CA GLY A 129 -8.99 5.23 0.78
C GLY A 129 -7.75 5.54 1.62
N GLY A 130 -7.67 5.06 2.87
CA GLY A 130 -6.49 5.19 3.73
C GLY A 130 -5.54 4.00 3.71
N ILE A 131 -6.02 2.79 3.39
CA ILE A 131 -5.25 1.53 3.54
C ILE A 131 -5.22 0.64 2.30
N ARG A 132 -6.13 0.84 1.34
CA ARG A 132 -6.12 0.13 0.06
C ARG A 132 -5.21 0.87 -0.91
N VAL A 133 -4.12 0.22 -1.27
CA VAL A 133 -3.03 0.82 -2.05
C VAL A 133 -2.88 0.12 -3.40
N PRO A 134 -2.32 0.78 -4.42
CA PRO A 134 -1.95 0.10 -5.66
C PRO A 134 -0.95 -1.02 -5.35
N PHE A 135 -1.09 -2.16 -6.02
CA PHE A 135 -0.12 -3.25 -5.95
C PHE A 135 0.07 -3.83 -7.35
N ILE A 136 1.29 -3.77 -7.87
CA ILE A 136 1.66 -4.30 -9.19
C ILE A 136 2.81 -5.27 -9.00
N ALA A 137 2.69 -6.46 -9.57
CA ALA A 137 3.78 -7.43 -9.66
C ALA A 137 4.14 -7.67 -11.13
N ARG A 138 5.42 -7.61 -11.45
CA ARG A 138 5.94 -7.85 -12.81
C ARG A 138 7.07 -8.87 -12.75
N TRP A 139 6.89 -9.96 -13.49
CA TRP A 139 7.92 -10.97 -13.72
C TRP A 139 7.77 -11.56 -15.13
N PRO A 140 8.51 -11.02 -16.11
CA PRO A 140 8.42 -11.47 -17.50
C PRO A 140 8.63 -12.98 -17.63
N GLY A 141 7.76 -13.64 -18.42
CA GLY A 141 7.82 -15.09 -18.63
C GLY A 141 7.35 -15.95 -17.44
N ARG A 142 6.82 -15.34 -16.37
CA ARG A 142 6.29 -16.04 -15.18
C ARG A 142 4.91 -15.52 -14.77
N ILE A 143 4.73 -14.20 -14.68
CA ILE A 143 3.43 -13.57 -14.43
C ILE A 143 2.79 -13.21 -15.79
N LYS A 144 1.51 -13.56 -15.97
CA LYS A 144 0.75 -13.21 -17.18
C LYS A 144 0.62 -11.69 -17.30
N ALA A 145 1.14 -11.12 -18.39
CA ALA A 145 1.06 -9.68 -18.64
C ALA A 145 -0.39 -9.20 -18.76
N GLY A 146 -0.69 -8.03 -18.17
CA GLY A 146 -2.02 -7.42 -18.19
C GLY A 146 -3.09 -8.17 -17.38
N ALA A 147 -2.71 -9.19 -16.60
CA ALA A 147 -3.63 -9.86 -15.70
C ALA A 147 -4.04 -8.93 -14.54
N ILE A 148 -5.30 -9.07 -14.11
CA ILE A 148 -5.86 -8.41 -12.93
C ILE A 148 -6.27 -9.52 -11.96
N SER A 149 -5.91 -9.37 -10.69
CA SER A 149 -6.33 -10.27 -9.62
C SER A 149 -7.18 -9.52 -8.60
N ASN A 150 -8.23 -10.18 -8.14
CA ASN A 150 -9.08 -9.73 -7.03
C ASN A 150 -8.68 -10.41 -5.70
N HIS A 151 -7.50 -11.04 -5.63
CA HIS A 151 -7.00 -11.61 -4.40
C HIS A 151 -6.80 -10.51 -3.35
N VAL A 152 -7.44 -10.68 -2.20
CA VAL A 152 -7.34 -9.77 -1.06
C VAL A 152 -6.20 -10.23 -0.16
N GLY A 153 -5.25 -9.33 0.07
CA GLY A 153 -4.11 -9.54 0.97
C GLY A 153 -3.72 -8.24 1.67
N TYR A 154 -2.67 -8.32 2.47
CA TYR A 154 -2.09 -7.18 3.17
C TYR A 154 -0.56 -7.24 3.15
N PHE A 155 0.12 -6.18 3.58
CA PHE A 155 1.57 -6.08 3.45
C PHE A 155 2.35 -7.20 4.17
N GLY A 156 1.76 -7.82 5.21
CA GLY A 156 2.36 -8.97 5.89
C GLY A 156 2.50 -10.22 5.01
N ASP A 157 1.74 -10.31 3.91
CA ASP A 157 1.81 -11.42 2.95
C ASP A 157 3.08 -11.38 2.09
N ILE A 158 3.78 -10.25 2.05
CA ILE A 158 5.03 -10.09 1.29
C ILE A 158 6.12 -11.01 1.83
N LEU A 159 6.24 -11.14 3.16
CA LEU A 159 7.26 -11.99 3.78
C LEU A 159 7.15 -13.47 3.35
N PRO A 160 6.02 -14.18 3.55
CA PRO A 160 5.90 -15.56 3.13
C PRO A 160 6.02 -15.71 1.60
N THR A 161 5.49 -14.76 0.82
CA THR A 161 5.63 -14.76 -0.64
C THR A 161 7.08 -14.71 -1.09
N LEU A 162 7.88 -13.77 -0.56
CA LEU A 162 9.30 -13.65 -0.90
C LEU A 162 10.09 -14.89 -0.47
N THR A 163 9.80 -15.45 0.71
CA THR A 163 10.48 -16.66 1.17
C THR A 163 10.13 -17.88 0.31
N GLU A 164 8.88 -18.04 -0.12
CA GLU A 164 8.49 -19.11 -1.04
C GLU A 164 9.21 -18.98 -2.40
N LEU A 165 9.24 -17.77 -2.96
CA LEU A 165 9.96 -17.49 -4.22
C LEU A 165 11.47 -17.76 -4.11
N ALA A 166 12.06 -17.53 -2.94
CA ALA A 166 13.46 -17.82 -2.65
C ALA A 166 13.73 -19.29 -2.27
N GLY A 167 12.70 -20.15 -2.24
CA GLY A 167 12.84 -21.56 -1.84
C GLY A 167 13.17 -21.75 -0.36
N THR A 168 12.81 -20.79 0.49
CA THR A 168 13.03 -20.80 1.94
C THR A 168 11.71 -20.63 2.70
N LYS A 169 11.77 -20.48 4.03
CA LYS A 169 10.62 -20.25 4.91
C LYS A 169 10.86 -19.03 5.80
N PRO A 170 9.81 -18.34 6.26
CA PRO A 170 9.94 -17.29 7.25
C PRO A 170 10.57 -17.83 8.54
N THR A 171 11.49 -17.06 9.13
CA THR A 171 12.20 -17.45 10.36
C THR A 171 11.44 -17.08 11.63
N ALA A 172 10.49 -16.16 11.54
CA ALA A 172 9.63 -15.72 12.63
C ALA A 172 8.18 -16.16 12.39
N LYS A 173 7.41 -16.28 13.47
CA LYS A 173 5.96 -16.43 13.38
C LYS A 173 5.36 -15.21 12.66
N HIS A 174 4.44 -15.47 11.74
CA HIS A 174 3.74 -14.46 10.97
C HIS A 174 2.30 -14.92 10.71
N ASP A 175 1.43 -13.97 10.37
CA ASP A 175 0.04 -14.24 10.00
C ASP A 175 -0.18 -14.19 8.47
N GLY A 176 0.85 -13.81 7.72
CA GLY A 176 0.77 -13.68 6.27
C GLY A 176 0.53 -14.99 5.51
N ILE A 177 -0.13 -14.91 4.36
CA ILE A 177 -0.38 -15.98 3.41
C ILE A 177 0.38 -15.66 2.11
N SER A 178 1.21 -16.58 1.64
CA SER A 178 1.87 -16.43 0.34
C SER A 178 0.85 -16.31 -0.80
N PHE A 179 1.07 -15.36 -1.70
CA PHE A 179 0.28 -15.16 -2.91
C PHE A 179 1.01 -15.58 -4.20
N VAL A 180 2.06 -16.40 -4.09
CA VAL A 180 2.74 -17.01 -5.24
C VAL A 180 1.77 -17.76 -6.17
N PRO A 181 0.78 -18.52 -5.69
CA PRO A 181 -0.21 -19.14 -6.57
C PRO A 181 -0.92 -18.12 -7.47
N THR A 182 -1.42 -17.02 -6.92
CA THR A 182 -2.03 -15.93 -7.71
C THR A 182 -1.05 -15.29 -8.70
N LEU A 183 0.21 -15.05 -8.31
CA LEU A 183 1.21 -14.52 -9.26
C LEU A 183 1.39 -15.42 -10.49
N LEU A 184 1.35 -16.74 -10.28
CA LEU A 184 1.57 -17.74 -11.32
C LEU A 184 0.27 -18.22 -11.99
N GLY A 185 -0.87 -17.56 -11.75
CA GLY A 185 -2.16 -17.91 -12.35
C GLY A 185 -2.77 -19.22 -11.86
N ARG A 186 -2.41 -19.65 -10.65
CA ARG A 186 -2.91 -20.86 -9.99
C ARG A 186 -3.93 -20.52 -8.90
N ASP A 187 -4.96 -19.76 -9.26
CA ASP A 187 -5.93 -19.21 -8.29
C ASP A 187 -6.69 -20.28 -7.50
N ALA A 188 -6.83 -21.49 -8.03
CA ALA A 188 -7.43 -22.62 -7.32
C ALA A 188 -6.61 -23.06 -6.09
N ASP A 189 -5.29 -22.84 -6.11
CA ASP A 189 -4.38 -23.15 -5.00
C ASP A 189 -4.26 -21.98 -4.00
N GLN A 190 -4.83 -20.81 -4.33
CA GLN A 190 -4.63 -19.60 -3.54
C GLN A 190 -5.47 -19.63 -2.26
N ARG A 191 -4.80 -19.77 -1.13
CA ARG A 191 -5.40 -19.59 0.20
C ARG A 191 -5.83 -18.13 0.40
N ARG A 192 -6.88 -17.93 1.19
CA ARG A 192 -7.44 -16.62 1.53
C ARG A 192 -7.42 -16.42 3.04
N HIS A 193 -7.32 -15.16 3.45
CA HIS A 193 -7.52 -14.77 4.84
C HIS A 193 -9.00 -14.89 5.20
N GLU A 194 -9.31 -15.44 6.37
CA GLU A 194 -10.68 -15.40 6.90
C GLU A 194 -11.05 -13.96 7.28
N PHE A 195 -10.08 -13.23 7.85
CA PHE A 195 -10.19 -11.81 8.14
C PHE A 195 -8.83 -11.12 8.02
N LEU A 196 -8.87 -9.81 7.83
CA LEU A 196 -7.73 -8.91 8.03
C LEU A 196 -8.08 -7.90 9.13
N TYR A 197 -7.09 -7.49 9.92
CA TYR A 197 -7.28 -6.61 11.07
C TYR A 197 -6.28 -5.44 11.05
N TRP A 198 -6.76 -4.25 11.39
CA TRP A 198 -5.96 -3.04 11.54
C TRP A 198 -6.36 -2.30 12.81
N GLU A 199 -5.38 -1.69 13.46
CA GLU A 199 -5.58 -0.84 14.63
C GLU A 199 -4.69 0.40 14.54
N PHE A 200 -5.22 1.55 14.92
CA PHE A 200 -4.53 2.83 14.82
C PHE A 200 -4.85 3.72 16.02
N TYR A 201 -3.81 4.24 16.66
CA TYR A 201 -3.89 4.92 17.97
C TYR A 201 -3.88 6.46 17.90
N GLU A 202 -3.77 7.04 16.71
CA GLU A 202 -3.69 8.51 16.59
C GLU A 202 -5.06 9.18 16.78
N GLY A 203 -5.13 10.08 17.76
CA GLY A 203 -6.34 10.80 18.11
C GLY A 203 -7.42 9.90 18.73
N GLY A 204 -7.03 8.79 19.37
CA GLY A 204 -7.91 7.75 19.89
C GLY A 204 -7.66 6.42 19.18
N VAL A 205 -8.21 5.32 19.70
CA VAL A 205 -8.03 3.98 19.13
C VAL A 205 -9.14 3.67 18.15
N SER A 206 -8.77 3.56 16.88
CA SER A 206 -9.65 3.06 15.83
C SER A 206 -9.23 1.66 15.42
N GLN A 207 -10.20 0.83 15.06
CA GLN A 207 -9.98 -0.54 14.61
C GLN A 207 -10.78 -0.79 13.33
N ALA A 208 -10.25 -1.64 12.46
CA ALA A 208 -10.97 -2.12 11.31
C ALA A 208 -10.74 -3.61 11.10
N VAL A 209 -11.78 -4.29 10.63
CA VAL A 209 -11.76 -5.70 10.25
C VAL A 209 -12.31 -5.83 8.84
N LEU A 210 -11.68 -6.62 7.99
CA LEU A 210 -12.26 -7.06 6.73
C LEU A 210 -12.52 -8.56 6.82
N ILE A 211 -13.78 -8.99 6.81
CA ILE A 211 -14.19 -10.39 6.93
C ILE A 211 -14.50 -10.93 5.53
N ASP A 212 -13.91 -12.09 5.21
CA ASP A 212 -14.13 -12.83 3.95
C ASP A 212 -13.94 -11.95 2.69
N GLY A 213 -13.00 -11.00 2.76
CA GLY A 213 -12.70 -10.07 1.66
C GLY A 213 -13.82 -9.11 1.26
N ARG A 214 -14.95 -9.08 1.99
CA ARG A 214 -16.15 -8.31 1.60
C ARG A 214 -16.65 -7.37 2.70
N TRP A 215 -16.80 -7.89 3.92
CA TRP A 215 -17.48 -7.15 4.98
C TRP A 215 -16.48 -6.33 5.78
N LYS A 216 -16.51 -5.02 5.60
CA LYS A 216 -15.61 -4.09 6.28
C LYS A 216 -16.28 -3.52 7.51
N ALA A 217 -15.78 -3.86 8.68
CA ALA A 217 -16.22 -3.29 9.95
C ALA A 217 -15.22 -2.25 10.44
N ILE A 218 -15.70 -1.11 10.94
CA ILE A 218 -14.85 -0.04 11.47
C ILE A 218 -15.40 0.44 12.82
N ARG A 219 -14.51 0.56 13.80
CA ARG A 219 -14.79 1.22 15.09
C ARG A 219 -13.89 2.42 15.22
N HIS A 220 -14.47 3.61 15.34
CA HIS A 220 -13.70 4.85 15.36
C HIS A 220 -13.34 5.26 16.79
N LYS A 221 -12.07 5.64 17.01
CA LYS A 221 -11.56 6.47 18.11
C LYS A 221 -11.64 5.94 19.55
N LYS A 222 -12.62 5.08 19.90
CA LYS A 222 -12.80 4.52 21.24
C LYS A 222 -13.33 3.08 21.18
N PRO A 223 -12.89 2.17 22.07
CA PRO A 223 -13.42 0.80 22.14
C PRO A 223 -14.93 0.72 22.41
N SER A 224 -15.50 1.74 23.06
CA SER A 224 -16.94 1.81 23.37
C SER A 224 -17.81 2.37 22.24
N ASN A 225 -17.21 2.90 21.17
CA ASN A 225 -17.98 3.42 20.05
C ASN A 225 -18.63 2.27 19.25
N PRO A 226 -19.78 2.53 18.61
CA PRO A 226 -20.43 1.52 17.79
C PRO A 226 -19.52 1.08 16.63
N ILE A 227 -19.69 -0.18 16.22
CA ILE A 227 -19.07 -0.72 15.02
C ILE A 227 -19.97 -0.39 13.83
N GLU A 228 -19.40 0.27 12.84
CA GLU A 228 -20.00 0.47 11.52
C GLU A 228 -19.64 -0.72 10.61
N LEU A 229 -20.53 -1.07 9.69
CA LEU A 229 -20.33 -2.20 8.78
C LEU A 229 -20.67 -1.78 7.34
N PHE A 230 -19.80 -2.11 6.40
CA PHE A 230 -19.92 -1.78 4.98
C PHE A 230 -19.75 -3.03 4.11
N ASP A 231 -20.53 -3.10 3.02
CA ASP A 231 -20.43 -4.15 2.01
C ASP A 231 -19.53 -3.70 0.86
N GLN A 232 -18.27 -4.13 0.85
CA GLN A 232 -17.28 -3.70 -0.15
C GLN A 232 -17.61 -4.18 -1.58
N HIS A 233 -18.56 -5.10 -1.77
CA HIS A 233 -18.97 -5.50 -3.12
C HIS A 233 -19.96 -4.51 -3.75
N ASN A 234 -20.83 -3.92 -2.93
CA ASN A 234 -21.90 -3.04 -3.40
C ASN A 234 -21.62 -1.56 -3.08
N ASP A 235 -20.71 -1.29 -2.14
CA ASP A 235 -20.38 0.04 -1.65
C ASP A 235 -18.89 0.14 -1.26
N VAL A 236 -18.03 0.16 -2.29
CA VAL A 236 -16.58 0.39 -2.14
C VAL A 236 -16.23 1.75 -1.52
N ALA A 237 -17.19 2.68 -1.51
CA ALA A 237 -17.02 4.01 -0.98
C ALA A 237 -17.44 4.13 0.50
N GLU A 238 -17.84 3.02 1.14
CA GLU A 238 -18.18 2.97 2.57
C GLU A 238 -19.19 4.05 2.99
N LYS A 239 -20.21 4.29 2.15
CA LYS A 239 -21.22 5.33 2.36
C LYS A 239 -22.42 4.85 3.17
N GLN A 240 -22.76 3.57 3.08
CA GLN A 240 -23.94 2.98 3.69
C GLN A 240 -23.55 2.03 4.81
N ASN A 241 -23.72 2.49 6.05
CA ASN A 241 -23.59 1.65 7.22
C ASN A 241 -24.77 0.67 7.32
N VAL A 242 -24.51 -0.62 7.14
CA VAL A 242 -25.48 -1.71 7.17
C VAL A 242 -25.42 -2.55 8.46
N ALA A 243 -24.77 -2.03 9.51
CA ALA A 243 -24.60 -2.73 10.79
C ALA A 243 -25.94 -3.16 11.43
N ALA A 244 -26.97 -2.32 11.35
CA ALA A 244 -28.27 -2.59 11.95
C ALA A 244 -29.01 -3.79 11.33
N SER A 245 -28.75 -4.07 10.05
CA SER A 245 -29.35 -5.20 9.32
C SER A 245 -28.52 -6.48 9.37
N HIS A 246 -27.30 -6.43 9.90
CA HIS A 246 -26.36 -7.57 10.00
C HIS A 246 -25.72 -7.67 11.40
N PRO A 247 -26.53 -7.80 12.47
CA PRO A 247 -26.02 -7.82 13.84
C PRO A 247 -25.05 -8.98 14.11
N GLU A 248 -25.18 -10.10 13.41
CA GLU A 248 -24.28 -11.25 13.49
C GLU A 248 -22.88 -10.94 12.96
N LEU A 249 -22.77 -10.16 11.87
CA LEU A 249 -21.47 -9.73 11.33
C LEU A 249 -20.81 -8.70 12.23
N VAL A 250 -21.60 -7.82 12.86
CA VAL A 250 -21.11 -6.87 13.86
C VAL A 250 -20.54 -7.62 15.07
N ALA A 251 -21.23 -8.64 15.56
CA ALA A 251 -20.73 -9.49 16.64
C ALA A 251 -19.43 -10.21 16.24
N LYS A 252 -19.39 -10.81 15.04
CA LYS A 252 -18.16 -11.45 14.52
C LYS A 252 -17.00 -10.46 14.43
N ALA A 253 -17.23 -9.24 13.96
CA ALA A 253 -16.21 -8.21 13.89
C ALA A 253 -15.70 -7.81 15.28
N ALA A 254 -16.60 -7.66 16.26
CA ALA A 254 -16.22 -7.37 17.65
C ALA A 254 -15.33 -8.47 18.24
N ASP A 255 -15.67 -9.74 17.98
CA ASP A 255 -14.86 -10.89 18.41
C ASP A 255 -13.47 -10.87 17.78
N VAL A 256 -13.38 -10.61 16.46
CA VAL A 256 -12.09 -10.48 15.76
C VAL A 256 -11.26 -9.34 16.35
N MET A 257 -11.84 -8.15 16.54
CA MET A 257 -11.12 -7.00 17.14
C MET A 257 -10.57 -7.34 18.53
N LYS A 258 -11.30 -8.16 19.30
CA LYS A 258 -10.86 -8.60 20.63
C LYS A 258 -9.78 -9.66 20.56
N SER A 259 -9.91 -10.66 19.69
CA SER A 259 -9.00 -11.82 19.64
C SER A 259 -7.72 -11.56 18.86
N ALA A 260 -7.76 -10.66 17.87
CA ALA A 260 -6.60 -10.28 17.07
C ALA A 260 -5.72 -9.21 17.73
N HIS A 261 -6.28 -8.45 18.68
CA HIS A 261 -5.52 -7.50 19.48
C HIS A 261 -4.54 -8.22 20.40
N VAL A 262 -3.31 -7.71 20.46
CA VAL A 262 -2.28 -8.15 21.41
C VAL A 262 -1.81 -6.92 22.17
N ASP A 263 -1.91 -6.97 23.49
CA ASP A 263 -1.52 -5.85 24.34
C ASP A 263 -0.06 -5.45 24.11
N ASN A 264 0.14 -4.15 23.95
CA ASN A 264 1.46 -3.56 23.80
C ASN A 264 1.77 -2.66 25.01
N ALA A 265 2.99 -2.74 25.54
CA ALA A 265 3.39 -1.94 26.69
C ALA A 265 3.36 -0.42 26.42
N HIS A 266 3.54 -0.01 25.17
CA HIS A 266 3.59 1.39 24.73
C HIS A 266 2.28 1.88 24.12
N TRP A 267 1.43 0.97 23.66
CA TRP A 267 0.17 1.28 22.96
C TRP A 267 -0.96 0.50 23.63
N LYS A 268 -1.52 1.08 24.70
CA LYS A 268 -2.60 0.48 25.49
C LYS A 268 -3.95 0.94 25.00
N LEU A 269 -4.89 0.00 24.88
CA LEU A 269 -6.29 0.34 24.72
C LEU A 269 -6.76 1.12 25.98
N PRO A 270 -7.39 2.28 25.82
CA PRO A 270 -7.91 3.08 26.92
C PRO A 270 -9.13 2.44 27.58
#